data_AF-A0A941YPX2-F1
#
_entry.id   AF-A0A941YPX2-F1
#
_cell.length_a   1.000
_cell.length_b   1.000
_cell.length_c   1.000
_cell.angle_alpha   90.00
_cell.angle_beta   90.00
_cell.angle_gamma   90.00
#
_symmetry.space_group_name_H-M   'P 1'
#
loop_
_entity.id
_entity.type
_entity.pdbx_description
1 polymer ?
#
loop_
_entity_poly.entity_id
_entity_poly.type
_entity_poly.pdbx_seq_one_letter_code
_entity_poly.pdbx_strand_id
1 'polypeptide(L)'
;MSTQPRRAQRVVRIAGAFAATLCVLAGCGSHAPAPPGAATQAAQAAAAWDGFVAGAPVVVGHALKLGDLSPTELKYGIAPKRVPGVVYQDNIVLLENGDKLVRAAASDGIGWTLDASDAHVAALKTGDVVFATSRCVGRVLSVAREGNEVKLLLGPVQITDLVKQGNFSYEQPLDLHSLVVYSVPDYPGAPNSAAANQMSQDGQTAIGDAGMWRHADYYVVEPNGAWTPLPAIGRDGTAARFIHTDVPVPGVPGTAFPGAPPGFGDIAAQAPPPTVDMVNGMQMYACSFDCGGLGLKLYQKKAGVQVWINAIFHLQSPTLVFHLSINSGAVNAHVELRGGVGFSLGFDALAAQDMQANLKEIGVVPVDLTIPLGGMGVPLTAMFQQSLNLGSGFSAKTSVLHAVGDFSASGAILMDYVNGRWNIPPLQMTLKNNLAAAVSGVSVGINSLVFAIDQRLLVGVGALGFAAGPYVNLVSSITALKQASQAVDCRQGTFGMQLGGGIGYAIPKVVAKVINFFLGLVHVDPVPASGFIVRLKDMIPLVDLRQQIPEGCAGK
;
A
#
# COMPACT_ATOMS: atom_id res chain seq x y z
N MET A 1 34.21 26.50 -67.48
CA MET A 1 32.74 26.63 -67.70
C MET A 1 32.08 26.49 -66.34
N SER A 2 31.14 27.29 -65.84
CA SER A 2 30.51 28.55 -66.21
C SER A 2 29.70 28.95 -64.98
N THR A 3 29.83 30.21 -64.53
CA THR A 3 28.79 31.07 -63.92
C THR A 3 27.96 30.64 -62.68
N GLN A 4 28.19 31.37 -61.58
CA GLN A 4 27.26 31.88 -60.53
C GLN A 4 25.99 32.59 -61.11
N PRO A 5 24.94 33.08 -60.35
CA PRO A 5 24.92 33.57 -58.94
C PRO A 5 23.61 33.46 -58.07
N ARG A 6 23.78 33.77 -56.76
CA ARG A 6 22.98 34.56 -55.75
C ARG A 6 21.45 34.81 -55.84
N ARG A 7 20.78 34.71 -54.66
CA ARG A 7 19.82 35.65 -54.00
C ARG A 7 19.65 35.20 -52.53
N ALA A 8 19.82 35.95 -51.43
CA ALA A 8 19.61 37.33 -50.97
C ALA A 8 18.17 37.69 -50.48
N GLN A 9 18.09 37.91 -49.15
CA GLN A 9 17.20 38.80 -48.35
C GLN A 9 15.73 38.40 -48.05
N ARG A 10 15.38 38.35 -46.75
CA ARG A 10 14.77 39.51 -46.04
C ARG A 10 14.69 39.33 -44.51
N VAL A 11 15.02 40.44 -43.85
CA VAL A 11 14.88 40.76 -42.43
C VAL A 11 13.48 41.35 -42.21
N VAL A 12 12.79 40.99 -41.13
CA VAL A 12 11.79 41.86 -40.49
C VAL A 12 11.98 41.78 -38.97
N ARG A 13 12.47 42.88 -38.41
CA ARG A 13 12.34 43.24 -36.99
C ARG A 13 11.03 44.02 -36.84
N ILE A 14 10.26 43.76 -35.79
CA ILE A 14 9.34 44.76 -35.24
C ILE A 14 9.61 44.84 -33.74
N ALA A 15 9.95 46.06 -33.31
CA ALA A 15 10.08 46.51 -31.94
C ALA A 15 9.01 47.58 -31.67
N GLY A 16 8.57 47.69 -30.43
CA GLY A 16 7.73 48.76 -29.87
C GLY A 16 7.08 48.24 -28.58
N ALA A 17 7.56 48.50 -27.35
CA ALA A 17 7.87 49.73 -26.60
C ALA A 17 6.65 50.37 -25.91
N PHE A 18 6.89 50.78 -24.64
CA PHE A 18 6.07 51.56 -23.69
C PHE A 18 4.98 50.79 -22.90
N ALA A 19 4.78 50.97 -21.58
CA ALA A 19 5.21 52.02 -20.66
C ALA A 19 5.31 51.49 -19.21
N ALA A 20 6.17 52.15 -18.42
CA ALA A 20 6.27 52.03 -16.97
C ALA A 20 5.10 52.75 -16.27
N THR A 21 4.64 52.24 -15.14
CA THR A 21 3.95 53.01 -14.10
C THR A 21 4.37 52.50 -12.73
N LEU A 22 4.70 53.44 -11.86
CA LEU A 22 5.35 53.31 -10.55
C LEU A 22 4.36 53.69 -9.43
N CYS A 23 4.56 53.10 -8.24
CA CYS A 23 3.99 53.41 -6.91
C CYS A 23 2.52 52.99 -6.67
N VAL A 24 2.11 52.39 -5.54
CA VAL A 24 2.21 52.88 -4.14
C VAL A 24 2.05 51.74 -3.09
N LEU A 25 2.89 51.81 -2.05
CA LEU A 25 2.77 51.48 -0.61
C LEU A 25 1.72 50.48 -0.04
N ALA A 26 2.25 49.56 0.78
CA ALA A 26 1.83 49.13 2.13
C ALA A 26 0.34 48.99 2.52
N GLY A 27 -0.02 47.80 3.03
CA GLY A 27 -1.22 47.59 3.85
C GLY A 27 -1.18 46.23 4.58
N CYS A 28 -1.03 46.26 5.91
CA CYS A 28 -1.30 45.13 6.79
C CYS A 28 -2.81 44.82 6.84
N GLY A 29 -3.15 43.53 6.93
CA GLY A 29 -4.35 43.03 7.63
C GLY A 29 -5.69 43.07 6.89
N SER A 30 -6.11 41.90 6.37
CA SER A 30 -7.49 41.39 6.47
C SER A 30 -7.60 40.06 5.70
N HIS A 31 -8.12 39.02 6.36
CA HIS A 31 -8.42 37.73 5.73
C HIS A 31 -9.26 37.93 4.46
N ALA A 32 -8.72 37.50 3.32
CA ALA A 32 -9.48 37.43 2.08
C ALA A 32 -10.60 36.39 2.24
N PRO A 33 -11.87 36.71 1.91
CA PRO A 33 -12.94 35.73 1.91
C PRO A 33 -12.61 34.60 0.93
N ALA A 34 -12.96 33.37 1.31
CA ALA A 34 -12.76 32.19 0.50
C ALA A 34 -13.31 32.40 -0.94
N PRO A 35 -12.62 31.91 -1.98
CA PRO A 35 -13.05 32.13 -3.35
C PRO A 35 -14.46 31.55 -3.60
N PRO A 36 -15.33 32.22 -4.36
CA PRO A 36 -16.75 31.89 -4.53
C PRO A 36 -17.04 30.60 -5.35
N GLY A 37 -16.10 29.65 -5.43
CA GLY A 37 -16.22 28.42 -6.21
C GLY A 37 -16.59 27.15 -5.43
N ALA A 38 -16.48 27.14 -4.10
CA ALA A 38 -16.68 25.92 -3.32
C ALA A 38 -18.15 25.42 -3.32
N ALA A 39 -19.11 26.34 -3.28
CA ALA A 39 -20.54 25.98 -3.36
C ALA A 39 -20.94 25.43 -4.74
N THR A 40 -20.30 25.94 -5.81
CA THR A 40 -20.55 25.49 -7.18
C THR A 40 -19.97 24.09 -7.44
N GLN A 41 -18.80 23.78 -6.87
CA GLN A 41 -18.21 22.44 -6.91
C GLN A 41 -19.04 21.42 -6.13
N ALA A 42 -19.58 21.80 -4.97
CA ALA A 42 -20.50 20.94 -4.22
C ALA A 42 -21.77 20.61 -4.98
N ALA A 43 -22.36 21.59 -5.66
CA ALA A 43 -23.54 21.41 -6.48
C ALA A 43 -23.27 20.56 -7.74
N GLN A 44 -22.08 20.69 -8.35
CA GLN A 44 -21.67 19.89 -9.52
C GLN A 44 -21.36 18.44 -9.14
N ALA A 45 -20.65 18.22 -8.02
CA ALA A 45 -20.35 16.87 -7.54
C ALA A 45 -21.61 16.11 -7.11
N ALA A 46 -22.57 16.80 -6.48
CA ALA A 46 -23.88 16.24 -6.15
C ALA A 46 -24.73 15.88 -7.38
N ALA A 47 -24.51 16.53 -8.52
CA ALA A 47 -25.27 16.31 -9.74
C ALA A 47 -24.74 15.13 -10.60
N ALA A 48 -23.53 14.63 -10.34
CA ALA A 48 -22.85 13.69 -11.23
C ALA A 48 -22.94 12.22 -10.80
N TRP A 49 -23.07 11.93 -9.50
CA TRP A 49 -23.11 10.56 -8.98
C TRP A 49 -24.50 10.18 -8.44
N ASP A 50 -25.08 9.11 -8.99
CA ASP A 50 -26.43 8.62 -8.66
C ASP A 50 -26.48 7.82 -7.34
N GLY A 51 -25.32 7.58 -6.71
CA GLY A 51 -25.22 6.88 -5.43
C GLY A 51 -25.62 7.71 -4.20
N PHE A 52 -25.84 9.02 -4.34
CA PHE A 52 -26.27 9.85 -3.21
C PHE A 52 -27.74 9.66 -2.85
N VAL A 53 -28.07 9.72 -1.55
CA VAL A 53 -29.46 9.81 -1.10
C VAL A 53 -30.09 11.10 -1.63
N ALA A 54 -31.13 10.96 -2.44
CA ALA A 54 -31.86 12.08 -3.03
C ALA A 54 -32.38 13.05 -1.95
N GLY A 55 -32.15 14.34 -2.17
CA GLY A 55 -32.61 15.41 -1.27
C GLY A 55 -31.78 15.61 0.01
N ALA A 56 -30.80 14.76 0.30
CA ALA A 56 -29.87 14.98 1.41
C ALA A 56 -28.71 15.88 0.97
N PRO A 57 -28.27 16.84 1.81
CA PRO A 57 -27.16 17.73 1.49
C PRO A 57 -25.86 16.95 1.30
N VAL A 58 -25.09 17.30 0.27
CA VAL A 58 -23.76 16.74 0.02
C VAL A 58 -22.71 17.62 0.69
N VAL A 59 -21.93 17.01 1.58
CA VAL A 59 -20.82 17.66 2.27
C VAL A 59 -19.56 17.43 1.47
N VAL A 60 -18.93 18.51 1.02
CA VAL A 60 -17.77 18.44 0.13
C VAL A 60 -16.47 18.69 0.88
N GLY A 61 -15.59 17.70 0.78
CA GLY A 61 -14.26 17.73 1.35
C GLY A 61 -13.23 18.39 0.45
N HIS A 62 -12.09 18.69 1.04
CA HIS A 62 -10.91 19.18 0.34
C HIS A 62 -9.64 18.62 1.00
N ALA A 63 -8.54 18.55 0.24
CA ALA A 63 -7.25 18.16 0.77
C ALA A 63 -6.75 19.26 1.71
N LEU A 64 -6.27 18.87 2.87
CA LEU A 64 -5.64 19.80 3.80
C LEU A 64 -4.15 19.88 3.53
N LYS A 65 -3.61 21.10 3.55
CA LYS A 65 -2.16 21.31 3.44
C LYS A 65 -1.51 21.07 4.79
N LEU A 66 -0.29 20.55 4.80
CA LEU A 66 0.43 20.29 6.06
C LEU A 66 0.60 21.54 6.92
N GLY A 67 0.83 22.70 6.30
CA GLY A 67 0.97 23.97 7.02
C GLY A 67 -0.31 24.48 7.68
N ASP A 68 -1.47 23.94 7.30
CA ASP A 68 -2.77 24.31 7.87
C ASP A 68 -3.12 23.42 9.08
N LEU A 69 -2.36 22.35 9.33
CA LEU A 69 -2.58 21.42 10.43
C LEU A 69 -1.77 21.84 11.66
N SER A 70 -2.40 21.80 12.82
CA SER A 70 -1.71 21.97 14.09
C SER A 70 -0.73 20.82 14.37
N PRO A 71 0.26 21.01 15.25
CA PRO A 71 1.17 19.93 15.64
C PRO A 71 0.45 18.69 16.21
N THR A 72 -0.66 18.89 16.93
CA THR A 72 -1.48 17.79 17.46
C THR A 72 -2.28 17.09 16.37
N GLU A 73 -2.81 17.82 15.38
CA GLU A 73 -3.50 17.22 14.23
C GLU A 73 -2.52 16.42 13.34
N LEU A 74 -1.31 16.93 13.11
CA LEU A 74 -0.26 16.20 12.39
C LEU A 74 0.12 14.90 13.10
N LYS A 75 0.19 14.93 14.44
CA LYS A 75 0.63 13.80 15.27
C LYS A 75 -0.49 12.77 15.50
N TYR A 76 -1.68 13.21 15.87
CA TYR A 76 -2.78 12.36 16.34
C TYR A 76 -3.96 12.29 15.38
N GLY A 77 -3.96 13.05 14.28
CA GLY A 77 -5.07 13.14 13.35
C GLY A 77 -6.06 14.25 13.71
N ILE A 78 -7.01 14.49 12.80
CA ILE A 78 -7.95 15.60 12.90
C ILE A 78 -9.17 15.19 13.72
N ALA A 79 -9.60 16.04 14.65
CA ALA A 79 -10.80 15.80 15.44
C ALA A 79 -12.10 15.92 14.60
N PRO A 80 -13.12 15.10 14.87
CA PRO A 80 -14.39 15.22 14.17
C PRO A 80 -15.16 16.48 14.57
N LYS A 81 -16.08 16.92 13.71
CA LYS A 81 -16.94 18.08 13.94
C LYS A 81 -18.37 17.77 13.54
N ARG A 82 -19.33 18.30 14.28
CA ARG A 82 -20.75 18.32 13.90
C ARG A 82 -20.95 19.39 12.84
N VAL A 83 -21.40 18.97 11.66
CA VAL A 83 -21.69 19.85 10.53
C VAL A 83 -23.07 19.54 9.97
N PRO A 84 -23.76 20.51 9.35
CA PRO A 84 -25.01 20.23 8.64
C PRO A 84 -24.83 19.13 7.60
N GLY A 85 -25.77 18.18 7.55
CA GLY A 85 -25.77 17.08 6.59
C GLY A 85 -25.09 15.79 7.07
N VAL A 86 -24.47 15.80 8.25
CA VAL A 86 -23.92 14.59 8.88
C VAL A 86 -24.67 14.28 10.17
N VAL A 87 -25.20 13.07 10.26
CA VAL A 87 -25.80 12.52 11.47
C VAL A 87 -24.89 11.41 11.98
N TYR A 88 -24.32 11.62 13.16
CA TYR A 88 -23.53 10.60 13.85
C TYR A 88 -24.44 9.56 14.52
N GLN A 89 -23.90 8.40 14.82
CA GLN A 89 -24.60 7.38 15.61
C GLN A 89 -24.87 7.89 17.03
N ASP A 90 -25.98 7.42 17.63
CA ASP A 90 -26.46 7.91 18.92
C ASP A 90 -25.57 7.46 20.10
N ASN A 91 -24.83 6.36 19.93
CA ASN A 91 -24.03 5.69 20.95
C ASN A 91 -22.52 5.96 20.85
N ILE A 92 -22.10 6.98 20.08
CA ILE A 92 -20.67 7.32 19.98
C ILE A 92 -20.30 8.43 20.97
N VAL A 93 -19.08 8.33 21.50
CA VAL A 93 -18.43 9.40 22.24
C VAL A 93 -17.62 10.23 21.26
N LEU A 94 -18.24 11.29 20.74
CA LEU A 94 -17.64 12.22 19.78
C LEU A 94 -16.85 13.31 20.52
N LEU A 95 -15.54 13.39 20.31
CA LEU A 95 -14.68 14.40 20.95
C LEU A 95 -14.22 15.43 19.92
N GLU A 96 -14.91 16.57 19.83
CA GLU A 96 -14.64 17.57 18.76
C GLU A 96 -13.30 18.32 18.88
N ASN A 97 -12.60 18.14 20.01
CA ASN A 97 -11.23 18.61 20.25
C ASN A 97 -10.29 17.45 20.61
N GLY A 98 -10.58 16.23 20.12
CA GLY A 98 -9.89 15.02 20.56
C GLY A 98 -8.38 15.03 20.31
N ASP A 99 -7.89 15.75 19.30
CA ASP A 99 -6.44 15.89 19.03
C ASP A 99 -5.68 16.52 20.21
N LYS A 100 -6.33 17.42 20.95
CA LYS A 100 -5.77 18.08 22.15
C LYS A 100 -5.91 17.22 23.41
N LEU A 101 -6.85 16.27 23.39
CA LEU A 101 -7.09 15.35 24.51
C LEU A 101 -6.14 14.14 24.46
N VAL A 102 -5.59 13.80 23.29
CA VAL A 102 -4.62 12.71 23.16
C VAL A 102 -3.28 13.12 23.79
N ARG A 103 -2.87 12.39 24.83
CA ARG A 103 -1.57 12.54 25.51
C ARG A 103 -0.50 11.68 24.85
N ALA A 104 -0.84 10.45 24.48
CA ALA A 104 0.07 9.53 23.80
C ALA A 104 -0.68 8.55 22.90
N ALA A 105 0.03 8.06 21.88
CA ALA A 105 -0.34 6.89 21.09
C ALA A 105 0.74 5.84 21.31
N ALA A 106 0.35 4.61 21.59
CA ALA A 106 1.28 3.50 21.73
C ALA A 106 1.88 3.13 20.36
N SER A 107 3.09 2.56 20.39
CA SER A 107 3.82 2.13 19.20
C SER A 107 3.24 0.85 18.55
N ASP A 108 2.15 0.32 19.08
CA ASP A 108 1.37 -0.81 18.54
C ASP A 108 0.18 -0.37 17.64
N GLY A 109 -0.15 0.93 17.64
CA GLY A 109 -1.21 1.53 16.83
C GLY A 109 -2.64 1.36 17.37
N ILE A 110 -2.80 0.70 18.53
CA ILE A 110 -4.11 0.39 19.13
C ILE A 110 -4.26 0.89 20.56
N GLY A 111 -3.15 1.14 21.25
CA GLY A 111 -3.13 1.79 22.56
C GLY A 111 -3.16 3.31 22.46
N TRP A 112 -4.04 3.95 23.23
CA TRP A 112 -4.18 5.40 23.26
C TRP A 112 -4.29 5.91 24.70
N THR A 113 -3.66 7.04 25.00
CA THR A 113 -3.78 7.72 26.30
C THR A 113 -4.47 9.06 26.10
N LEU A 114 -5.58 9.27 26.79
CA LEU A 114 -6.38 10.49 26.75
C LEU A 114 -6.37 11.22 28.09
N ASP A 115 -6.59 12.54 28.06
CA ASP A 115 -6.72 13.40 29.23
C ASP A 115 -8.04 13.16 29.98
N ALA A 116 -7.96 12.68 31.22
CA ALA A 116 -9.11 12.39 32.07
C ALA A 116 -9.79 13.65 32.64
N SER A 117 -9.23 14.85 32.44
CA SER A 117 -9.88 16.11 32.87
C SER A 117 -11.10 16.48 32.02
N ASP A 118 -11.22 15.91 30.81
CA ASP A 118 -12.44 16.02 30.01
C ASP A 118 -13.50 15.03 30.50
N ALA A 119 -14.71 15.52 30.77
CA ALA A 119 -15.80 14.73 31.33
C ALA A 119 -16.22 13.56 30.43
N HIS A 120 -16.15 13.73 29.10
CA HIS A 120 -16.49 12.66 28.16
C HIS A 120 -15.43 11.56 28.18
N VAL A 121 -14.15 11.93 28.30
CA VAL A 121 -13.05 10.96 28.41
C VAL A 121 -13.12 10.20 29.73
N ALA A 122 -13.36 10.91 30.85
CA ALA A 122 -13.50 10.29 32.17
C ALA A 122 -14.64 9.25 32.23
N ALA A 123 -15.71 9.47 31.45
CA ALA A 123 -16.88 8.62 31.38
C ALA A 123 -16.73 7.38 30.46
N LEU A 124 -15.64 7.26 29.70
CA LEU A 124 -15.43 6.15 28.77
C LEU A 124 -15.43 4.79 29.50
N LYS A 125 -16.13 3.83 28.92
CA LYS A 125 -16.20 2.44 29.40
C LYS A 125 -16.00 1.45 28.26
N THR A 126 -15.62 0.22 28.60
CA THR A 126 -15.55 -0.89 27.65
C THR A 126 -16.88 -1.03 26.90
N GLY A 127 -16.80 -1.23 25.59
CA GLY A 127 -17.93 -1.32 24.68
C GLY A 127 -18.32 -0.01 23.99
N ASP A 128 -17.97 1.15 24.57
CA ASP A 128 -18.22 2.46 23.95
C ASP A 128 -17.49 2.56 22.60
N VAL A 129 -18.05 3.35 21.67
CA VAL A 129 -17.38 3.72 20.43
C VAL A 129 -16.84 5.13 20.59
N VAL A 130 -15.52 5.28 20.66
CA VAL A 130 -14.87 6.60 20.77
C VAL A 130 -14.46 7.10 19.39
N PHE A 131 -14.73 8.38 19.12
CA PHE A 131 -14.25 9.07 17.93
C PHE A 131 -13.56 10.37 18.35
N ALA A 132 -12.25 10.26 18.62
CA ALA A 132 -11.44 11.39 19.08
C ALA A 132 -10.76 12.11 17.93
N THR A 133 -10.19 11.36 16.99
CA THR A 133 -9.53 11.90 15.80
C THR A 133 -9.68 10.95 14.62
N SER A 134 -9.21 11.36 13.44
CA SER A 134 -9.10 10.49 12.26
C SER A 134 -8.24 9.26 12.47
N ARG A 135 -7.42 9.17 13.53
CA ARG A 135 -6.58 8.01 13.85
C ARG A 135 -7.02 7.32 15.16
N CYS A 136 -7.40 8.10 16.16
CA CYS A 136 -7.91 7.62 17.45
C CYS A 136 -9.43 7.44 17.38
N VAL A 137 -9.84 6.33 16.77
CA VAL A 137 -11.24 5.95 16.59
C VAL A 137 -11.37 4.44 16.73
N GLY A 138 -12.39 3.99 17.46
CA GLY A 138 -12.57 2.57 17.68
C GLY A 138 -13.54 2.21 18.79
N ARG A 139 -13.77 0.91 18.93
CA ARG A 139 -14.54 0.36 20.05
C ARG A 139 -13.60 0.18 21.23
N VAL A 140 -13.98 0.69 22.39
CA VAL A 140 -13.17 0.56 23.61
C VAL A 140 -13.19 -0.89 24.08
N LEU A 141 -12.04 -1.55 23.99
CA LEU A 141 -11.87 -2.94 24.41
C LEU A 141 -11.42 -3.04 25.87
N SER A 142 -10.64 -2.07 26.33
CA SER A 142 -10.18 -1.96 27.71
C SER A 142 -9.99 -0.49 28.09
N VAL A 143 -10.19 -0.19 29.37
CA VAL A 143 -10.00 1.12 29.98
C VAL A 143 -9.19 0.97 31.26
N ALA A 144 -8.05 1.65 31.35
CA ALA A 144 -7.30 1.81 32.58
C ALA A 144 -7.24 3.30 32.96
N ARG A 145 -7.53 3.61 34.23
CA ARG A 145 -7.50 4.99 34.75
C ARG A 145 -6.28 5.15 35.63
N GLU A 146 -5.43 6.11 35.30
CA GLU A 146 -4.17 6.37 35.99
C GLU A 146 -4.03 7.87 36.25
N GLY A 147 -4.43 8.33 37.43
CA GLY A 147 -4.42 9.76 37.77
C GLY A 147 -5.26 10.59 36.80
N ASN A 148 -4.61 11.49 36.07
CA ASN A 148 -5.25 12.38 35.09
C ASN A 148 -5.28 11.80 33.67
N GLU A 149 -5.06 10.48 33.52
CA GLU A 149 -5.04 9.81 32.22
C GLU A 149 -6.02 8.64 32.15
N VAL A 150 -6.62 8.48 30.97
CA VAL A 150 -7.39 7.29 30.58
C VAL A 150 -6.64 6.58 29.45
N LYS A 151 -6.16 5.38 29.73
CA LYS A 151 -5.54 4.50 28.73
C LYS A 151 -6.60 3.60 28.13
N LEU A 152 -6.67 3.58 26.82
CA LEU A 152 -7.62 2.83 26.02
C LEU A 152 -6.88 1.82 25.17
N LEU A 153 -7.48 0.63 25.05
CA LEU A 153 -7.20 -0.29 23.96
C LEU A 153 -8.38 -0.23 23.00
N LEU A 154 -8.13 0.13 21.74
CA LEU A 154 -9.19 0.29 20.74
C LEU A 154 -9.25 -0.90 19.79
N GLY A 155 -10.47 -1.34 19.53
CA GLY A 155 -10.84 -2.31 18.51
C GLY A 155 -11.43 -1.62 17.28
N PRO A 156 -11.60 -2.37 16.18
CA PRO A 156 -12.13 -1.82 14.95
C PRO A 156 -13.58 -1.39 15.10
N VAL A 157 -13.96 -0.46 14.22
CA VAL A 157 -15.33 -0.02 14.00
C VAL A 157 -15.59 0.03 12.50
N GLN A 158 -16.84 -0.01 12.10
CA GLN A 158 -17.27 0.30 10.75
C GLN A 158 -17.51 1.80 10.60
N ILE A 159 -17.45 2.31 9.37
CA ILE A 159 -17.85 3.71 9.11
C ILE A 159 -19.32 3.94 9.51
N THR A 160 -20.17 2.92 9.39
CA THR A 160 -21.58 2.93 9.83
C THR A 160 -21.76 2.86 11.34
N ASP A 161 -20.72 2.48 12.10
CA ASP A 161 -20.75 2.59 13.58
C ASP A 161 -20.52 4.03 14.05
N LEU A 162 -20.07 4.91 13.14
CA LEU A 162 -19.76 6.31 13.44
C LEU A 162 -20.80 7.25 12.84
N VAL A 163 -21.13 7.03 11.56
CA VAL A 163 -22.05 7.85 10.78
C VAL A 163 -23.33 7.07 10.56
N LYS A 164 -24.45 7.66 10.98
CA LYS A 164 -25.80 7.15 10.75
C LYS A 164 -26.32 7.60 9.39
N GLN A 165 -26.03 8.85 9.00
CA GLN A 165 -26.43 9.42 7.73
C GLN A 165 -25.43 10.48 7.25
N GLY A 166 -25.11 10.48 5.97
CA GLY A 166 -24.32 11.55 5.34
C GLY A 166 -24.01 11.26 3.87
N ASN A 167 -23.95 12.33 3.07
CA ASN A 167 -23.43 12.31 1.70
C ASN A 167 -22.10 13.07 1.68
N PHE A 168 -21.03 12.38 1.31
CA PHE A 168 -19.68 12.93 1.28
C PHE A 168 -19.14 12.91 -0.14
N SER A 169 -18.50 14.00 -0.55
CA SER A 169 -17.88 14.09 -1.87
C SER A 169 -16.50 14.72 -1.77
N TYR A 170 -15.58 14.20 -2.56
CA TYR A 170 -14.24 14.74 -2.74
C TYR A 170 -13.80 14.48 -4.17
N GLU A 171 -13.31 15.52 -4.85
CA GLU A 171 -12.77 15.40 -6.21
C GLU A 171 -11.67 16.44 -6.38
N GLN A 172 -10.43 16.06 -6.12
CA GLN A 172 -9.29 16.97 -6.24
C GLN A 172 -8.02 16.23 -6.69
N PRO A 173 -7.09 16.93 -7.37
CA PRO A 173 -5.75 16.43 -7.58
C PRO A 173 -5.11 16.00 -6.25
N LEU A 174 -4.42 14.87 -6.26
CA LEU A 174 -3.63 14.44 -5.11
C LEU A 174 -2.34 15.25 -5.08
N ASP A 175 -2.24 16.13 -4.09
CA ASP A 175 -0.99 16.75 -3.73
C ASP A 175 -0.18 15.81 -2.85
N LEU A 176 0.77 15.11 -3.47
CA LEU A 176 1.66 14.21 -2.75
C LEU A 176 2.52 14.98 -1.72
N HIS A 177 2.64 16.31 -1.78
CA HIS A 177 3.46 17.11 -0.85
C HIS A 177 2.72 17.32 0.46
N SER A 178 1.42 17.09 0.43
CA SER A 178 0.54 17.10 1.58
C SER A 178 0.42 15.72 2.26
N LEU A 179 1.25 14.76 1.85
CA LEU A 179 1.26 13.41 2.39
C LEU A 179 1.92 13.38 3.78
N VAL A 180 1.22 12.79 4.74
CA VAL A 180 1.72 12.50 6.09
C VAL A 180 2.11 11.04 6.18
N VAL A 181 3.37 10.79 6.51
CA VAL A 181 3.89 9.46 6.82
C VAL A 181 3.64 9.18 8.30
N TYR A 182 2.89 8.12 8.60
CA TYR A 182 2.62 7.67 9.97
C TYR A 182 3.16 6.26 10.17
N SER A 183 4.16 6.11 11.06
CA SER A 183 4.85 4.84 11.30
C SER A 183 4.56 4.30 12.71
N VAL A 184 4.36 3.00 12.83
CA VAL A 184 4.11 2.31 14.11
C VAL A 184 4.99 1.07 14.19
N PRO A 185 6.21 1.20 14.71
CA PRO A 185 7.26 0.19 14.57
C PRO A 185 6.94 -1.13 15.31
N ASP A 186 6.17 -1.07 16.40
CA ASP A 186 5.77 -2.25 17.18
C ASP A 186 4.42 -2.81 16.75
N TYR A 187 3.96 -2.45 15.54
CA TYR A 187 2.72 -2.97 14.99
C TYR A 187 2.77 -4.51 14.94
N PRO A 188 1.79 -5.23 15.54
CA PRO A 188 1.89 -6.69 15.64
C PRO A 188 1.94 -7.40 14.28
N GLY A 189 1.39 -6.79 13.23
CA GLY A 189 1.42 -7.31 11.85
C GLY A 189 2.69 -6.97 11.06
N ALA A 190 3.63 -6.21 11.64
CA ALA A 190 4.88 -5.91 11.00
C ALA A 190 5.71 -7.20 10.79
N PRO A 191 6.40 -7.35 9.64
CA PRO A 191 7.38 -8.41 9.43
C PRO A 191 8.26 -8.57 10.67
N ASN A 192 8.36 -9.81 11.16
CA ASN A 192 9.25 -10.18 12.25
C ASN A 192 9.03 -9.45 13.59
N SER A 193 7.84 -8.86 13.83
CA SER A 193 7.46 -8.32 15.15
C SER A 193 7.52 -9.41 16.24
N ALA A 194 7.66 -9.03 17.51
CA ALA A 194 7.65 -9.99 18.62
C ALA A 194 6.39 -10.89 18.59
N ALA A 195 5.24 -10.29 18.28
CA ALA A 195 3.99 -10.99 18.07
C ALA A 195 4.03 -11.96 16.87
N ALA A 196 4.53 -11.51 15.71
CA ALA A 196 4.66 -12.35 14.53
C ALA A 196 5.62 -13.55 14.76
N ASN A 197 6.68 -13.34 15.54
CA ASN A 197 7.67 -14.36 15.88
C ASN A 197 7.12 -15.40 16.86
N GLN A 198 6.43 -14.98 17.93
CA GLN A 198 5.77 -15.89 18.87
C GLN A 198 4.76 -16.79 18.14
N MET A 199 3.98 -16.20 17.23
CA MET A 199 2.96 -16.95 16.48
C MET A 199 3.55 -17.87 15.40
N SER A 200 4.74 -17.58 14.88
CA SER A 200 5.46 -18.48 13.97
C SER A 200 6.04 -19.71 14.70
N GLN A 201 6.15 -19.66 16.03
CA GLN A 201 6.63 -20.76 16.88
C GLN A 201 5.49 -21.69 17.33
N ASP A 202 4.25 -21.20 17.42
CA ASP A 202 3.05 -21.94 17.87
C ASP A 202 2.50 -22.98 16.88
N GLY A 203 3.23 -23.29 15.80
CA GLY A 203 2.89 -24.41 14.92
C GLY A 203 1.96 -24.06 13.76
N GLN A 204 2.27 -24.67 12.61
CA GLN A 204 1.48 -24.66 11.39
C GLN A 204 0.01 -25.02 11.68
N THR A 205 -0.89 -24.05 11.62
CA THR A 205 -2.28 -24.17 11.14
C THR A 205 -3.00 -22.83 11.33
N ALA A 206 -3.90 -22.49 10.40
CA ALA A 206 -4.80 -21.34 10.46
C ALA A 206 -4.22 -19.93 10.17
N ILE A 207 -3.50 -19.80 9.05
CA ILE A 207 -3.80 -18.68 8.16
C ILE A 207 -4.69 -19.30 7.06
N GLY A 208 -6.02 -19.25 7.24
CA GLY A 208 -7.03 -19.80 6.32
C GLY A 208 -8.16 -18.78 6.16
N ASP A 209 -8.80 -18.71 5.00
CA ASP A 209 -9.84 -17.75 4.56
C ASP A 209 -9.41 -16.44 3.87
N ALA A 210 -8.49 -16.59 2.93
CA ALA A 210 -8.61 -15.91 1.63
C ALA A 210 -7.86 -16.80 0.66
N GLY A 211 -8.60 -17.58 -0.14
CA GLY A 211 -8.08 -18.67 -0.96
C GLY A 211 -7.29 -18.24 -2.19
N MET A 212 -6.41 -17.23 -2.10
CA MET A 212 -5.73 -16.74 -3.31
C MET A 212 -4.21 -16.66 -3.29
N TRP A 213 -3.50 -16.73 -2.15
CA TRP A 213 -2.03 -16.65 -2.17
C TRP A 213 -1.37 -17.45 -1.05
N ARG A 214 -1.69 -18.74 -0.91
CA ARG A 214 -1.19 -19.54 0.22
C ARG A 214 -0.05 -20.48 -0.10
N HIS A 215 0.31 -20.65 -1.36
CA HIS A 215 1.47 -21.43 -1.72
C HIS A 215 2.10 -20.84 -2.99
N ALA A 216 3.34 -20.38 -2.91
CA ALA A 216 4.24 -20.52 -4.05
C ALA A 216 4.71 -21.98 -4.01
N ASP A 217 3.82 -22.88 -4.41
CA ASP A 217 4.22 -24.23 -4.72
C ASP A 217 4.95 -24.11 -6.05
N TYR A 218 6.26 -24.35 -6.01
CA TYR A 218 7.06 -24.42 -7.20
C TYR A 218 6.61 -25.69 -7.93
N TYR A 219 6.13 -25.59 -9.17
CA TYR A 219 5.72 -26.77 -9.95
C TYR A 219 6.58 -26.89 -11.21
N VAL A 220 6.98 -28.11 -11.54
CA VAL A 220 7.35 -28.49 -12.90
C VAL A 220 6.05 -28.92 -13.59
N VAL A 221 5.74 -28.34 -14.75
CA VAL A 221 4.65 -28.85 -15.60
C VAL A 221 5.25 -29.91 -16.50
N GLU A 222 4.89 -31.17 -16.25
CA GLU A 222 5.35 -32.31 -17.05
C GLU A 222 4.86 -32.20 -18.51
N PRO A 223 5.53 -32.86 -19.49
CA PRO A 223 5.15 -32.78 -20.91
C PRO A 223 3.69 -33.18 -21.23
N ASN A 224 3.01 -33.89 -20.32
CA ASN A 224 1.60 -34.26 -20.42
C ASN A 224 0.63 -33.21 -19.83
N GLY A 225 1.13 -32.08 -19.34
CA GLY A 225 0.34 -31.02 -18.71
C GLY A 225 0.05 -31.21 -17.22
N ALA A 226 0.60 -32.26 -16.58
CA ALA A 226 0.46 -32.48 -15.14
C ALA A 226 1.37 -31.53 -14.34
N TRP A 227 0.87 -31.03 -13.21
CA TRP A 227 1.58 -30.11 -12.34
C TRP A 227 2.24 -30.91 -11.20
N THR A 228 3.57 -30.96 -11.16
CA THR A 228 4.34 -31.73 -10.19
C THR A 228 5.13 -30.79 -9.27
N PRO A 229 4.92 -30.80 -7.94
CA PRO A 229 5.59 -29.87 -7.04
C PRO A 229 7.10 -30.15 -6.95
N LEU A 230 7.92 -29.11 -7.10
CA LEU A 230 9.36 -29.09 -6.82
C LEU A 230 9.57 -29.21 -5.29
N PRO A 231 10.39 -30.16 -4.82
CA PRO A 231 10.69 -30.26 -3.39
C PRO A 231 11.53 -29.05 -2.94
N ALA A 232 10.95 -28.21 -2.09
CA ALA A 232 11.69 -27.19 -1.34
C ALA A 232 12.36 -27.84 -0.12
N ILE A 233 13.64 -27.54 0.13
CA ILE A 233 14.39 -28.08 1.27
C ILE A 233 13.76 -27.57 2.57
N GLY A 234 13.17 -28.47 3.35
CA GLY A 234 12.64 -28.21 4.69
C GLY A 234 13.76 -27.99 5.72
N ARG A 235 13.41 -27.33 6.83
CA ARG A 235 14.28 -26.98 7.96
C ARG A 235 14.88 -28.21 8.68
N ASP A 236 14.41 -29.40 8.32
CA ASP A 236 14.71 -30.73 8.85
C ASP A 236 15.64 -31.56 7.95
N GLY A 237 16.16 -30.98 6.86
CA GLY A 237 17.36 -31.50 6.19
C GLY A 237 17.24 -32.85 5.49
N THR A 238 16.03 -33.36 5.23
CA THR A 238 15.84 -34.54 4.37
C THR A 238 15.62 -34.10 2.92
N ALA A 239 16.63 -34.32 2.09
CA ALA A 239 16.61 -34.04 0.65
C ALA A 239 15.90 -35.16 -0.14
N ALA A 240 15.19 -34.79 -1.19
CA ALA A 240 14.84 -35.72 -2.26
C ALA A 240 16.12 -36.19 -2.98
N ARG A 241 16.18 -37.49 -3.30
CA ARG A 241 17.31 -38.15 -3.95
C ARG A 241 17.51 -37.58 -5.37
N PHE A 242 18.70 -37.04 -5.62
CA PHE A 242 19.17 -36.70 -6.94
C PHE A 242 19.52 -37.96 -7.72
N ILE A 243 19.11 -38.02 -9.00
CA ILE A 243 19.74 -38.92 -9.96
C ILE A 243 21.12 -38.32 -10.24
N HIS A 244 22.16 -39.05 -9.82
CA HIS A 244 23.54 -38.77 -10.18
C HIS A 244 23.70 -38.82 -11.70
N THR A 245 24.06 -37.70 -12.32
CA THR A 245 24.88 -37.72 -13.53
C THR A 245 26.29 -37.33 -13.12
N ASP A 246 27.15 -38.33 -12.99
CA ASP A 246 28.57 -38.14 -12.73
C ASP A 246 29.24 -37.47 -13.94
N VAL A 247 29.32 -36.14 -13.91
CA VAL A 247 30.30 -35.40 -14.71
C VAL A 247 31.32 -34.85 -13.72
N PRO A 248 32.58 -35.33 -13.71
CA PRO A 248 33.60 -34.71 -12.89
C PRO A 248 33.84 -33.30 -13.43
N VAL A 249 33.80 -32.29 -12.56
CA VAL A 249 34.34 -30.96 -12.86
C VAL A 249 35.65 -30.80 -12.09
N PRO A 250 36.80 -31.10 -12.69
CA PRO A 250 38.09 -30.84 -12.07
C PRO A 250 38.47 -29.37 -12.24
N GLY A 251 38.78 -28.71 -11.12
CA GLY A 251 39.59 -27.50 -11.06
C GLY A 251 39.01 -26.24 -11.70
N VAL A 252 38.44 -25.35 -10.87
CA VAL A 252 38.40 -23.92 -11.21
C VAL A 252 38.89 -23.06 -10.05
N PRO A 253 40.20 -22.97 -9.81
CA PRO A 253 40.79 -21.84 -9.10
C PRO A 253 40.68 -20.60 -10.01
N GLY A 254 39.95 -19.57 -9.57
CA GLY A 254 39.98 -18.25 -10.21
C GLY A 254 38.89 -17.93 -11.24
N THR A 255 37.64 -18.34 -11.02
CA THR A 255 36.51 -17.66 -11.70
C THR A 255 36.40 -16.24 -11.17
N ALA A 256 37.03 -15.30 -11.89
CA ALA A 256 36.48 -13.96 -11.96
C ALA A 256 35.00 -14.13 -12.29
N PHE A 257 34.11 -13.67 -11.40
CA PHE A 257 32.70 -13.57 -11.72
C PHE A 257 32.60 -12.88 -13.08
N PRO A 258 31.77 -13.36 -14.02
CA PRO A 258 31.34 -12.52 -15.12
C PRO A 258 30.92 -11.18 -14.51
N GLY A 259 31.45 -10.08 -15.02
CA GLY A 259 31.09 -8.75 -14.52
C GLY A 259 29.58 -8.68 -14.36
N ALA A 260 29.13 -8.10 -13.24
CA ALA A 260 27.71 -7.94 -12.94
C ALA A 260 26.97 -7.52 -14.24
N PRO A 261 25.88 -8.22 -14.62
CA PRO A 261 25.20 -7.89 -15.87
C PRO A 261 24.79 -6.41 -15.84
N PRO A 262 24.78 -5.71 -16.99
CA PRO A 262 24.34 -4.31 -17.04
C PRO A 262 22.99 -4.15 -16.34
N GLY A 263 22.88 -3.22 -15.38
CA GLY A 263 21.69 -3.04 -14.56
C GLY A 263 21.73 -3.66 -13.16
N PHE A 264 22.60 -4.66 -12.93
CA PHE A 264 22.70 -5.31 -11.62
C PHE A 264 23.38 -4.40 -10.60
N GLY A 265 22.72 -4.20 -9.47
CA GLY A 265 23.18 -3.27 -8.44
C GLY A 265 22.79 -1.83 -8.70
N ASP A 266 22.16 -1.48 -9.84
CA ASP A 266 21.60 -0.14 -10.06
C ASP A 266 20.47 0.14 -9.08
N ILE A 267 19.73 -0.89 -8.68
CA ILE A 267 18.74 -0.82 -7.60
C ILE A 267 19.45 -0.58 -6.25
N ALA A 268 20.58 -1.26 -6.02
CA ALA A 268 21.37 -1.16 -4.78
C ALA A 268 22.22 0.12 -4.67
N ALA A 269 22.54 0.79 -5.78
CA ALA A 269 23.39 1.98 -5.84
C ALA A 269 22.67 3.28 -5.48
N GLN A 270 21.35 3.24 -5.28
CA GLN A 270 20.57 4.40 -4.86
C GLN A 270 20.77 4.63 -3.36
N ALA A 271 21.25 5.83 -2.98
CA ALA A 271 21.52 6.17 -1.59
C ALA A 271 20.26 5.99 -0.72
N PRO A 272 20.37 5.41 0.50
CA PRO A 272 19.21 5.17 1.34
C PRO A 272 18.65 6.50 1.89
N PRO A 273 17.36 6.83 1.66
CA PRO A 273 16.68 7.90 2.39
C PRO A 273 16.47 7.52 3.87
N PRO A 274 16.03 8.44 4.76
CA PRO A 274 15.81 8.16 6.19
C PRO A 274 15.03 6.85 6.39
N THR A 275 15.65 5.92 7.11
CA THR A 275 15.21 4.53 7.30
C THR A 275 14.07 4.44 8.32
N VAL A 276 13.01 3.70 7.99
CA VAL A 276 12.28 2.95 9.01
C VAL A 276 12.99 1.59 9.07
N ASP A 277 13.94 1.47 10.00
CA ASP A 277 14.59 0.18 10.23
C ASP A 277 13.52 -0.75 10.81
N MET A 278 13.10 -1.75 10.04
CA MET A 278 12.09 -2.69 10.51
C MET A 278 12.77 -3.84 11.24
N VAL A 279 12.01 -4.47 12.13
CA VAL A 279 12.48 -5.54 13.01
C VAL A 279 13.14 -6.67 12.19
N ASN A 280 14.33 -7.12 12.61
CA ASN A 280 15.11 -8.23 12.05
C ASN A 280 15.69 -8.05 10.63
N GLY A 281 16.14 -6.84 10.28
CA GLY A 281 17.06 -6.61 9.14
C GLY A 281 16.39 -6.51 7.77
N MET A 282 15.06 -6.34 7.75
CA MET A 282 14.34 -5.81 6.59
C MET A 282 14.37 -4.28 6.67
N GLN A 283 14.87 -3.63 5.64
CA GLN A 283 14.87 -2.18 5.54
C GLN A 283 13.86 -1.77 4.49
N MET A 284 12.91 -0.92 4.87
CA MET A 284 11.88 -0.43 3.96
C MET A 284 11.91 1.09 3.88
N TYR A 285 11.76 1.57 2.66
CA TYR A 285 11.77 2.99 2.34
C TYR A 285 10.49 3.29 1.59
N ALA A 286 9.57 4.01 2.22
CA ALA A 286 8.48 4.62 1.48
C ALA A 286 9.12 5.59 0.48
N CYS A 287 8.85 5.38 -0.80
CA CYS A 287 9.27 6.30 -1.84
C CYS A 287 8.08 7.14 -2.27
N SER A 288 8.32 8.43 -2.49
CA SER A 288 7.31 9.35 -2.98
C SER A 288 7.89 10.18 -4.13
N PHE A 289 8.38 11.36 -3.84
CA PHE A 289 8.84 12.31 -4.87
C PHE A 289 10.15 11.95 -5.53
N ASP A 290 11.09 11.43 -4.76
CA ASP A 290 12.43 11.07 -5.18
C ASP A 290 12.46 9.87 -6.15
N CYS A 291 11.40 9.05 -6.18
CA CYS A 291 11.23 7.97 -7.15
C CYS A 291 10.28 8.30 -8.31
N GLY A 292 9.70 9.50 -8.33
CA GLY A 292 8.67 9.85 -9.32
C GLY A 292 7.36 9.06 -9.17
N GLY A 293 6.98 8.69 -7.93
CA GLY A 293 5.77 7.91 -7.66
C GLY A 293 5.66 7.40 -6.22
N LEU A 294 4.49 6.87 -5.85
CA LEU A 294 4.28 6.23 -4.54
C LEU A 294 4.82 4.80 -4.57
N GLY A 295 5.72 4.42 -3.67
CA GLY A 295 6.32 3.10 -3.74
C GLY A 295 7.01 2.66 -2.47
N LEU A 296 7.64 1.50 -2.57
CA LEU A 296 8.56 0.99 -1.57
C LEU A 296 9.87 0.56 -2.21
N LYS A 297 10.97 0.88 -1.55
CA LYS A 297 12.22 0.15 -1.72
C LYS A 297 12.37 -0.77 -0.52
N LEU A 298 12.84 -1.98 -0.76
CA LEU A 298 13.06 -2.99 0.27
C LEU A 298 14.45 -3.56 0.12
N TYR A 299 15.15 -3.72 1.23
CA TYR A 299 16.37 -4.50 1.32
C TYR A 299 16.22 -5.56 2.42
N GLN A 300 16.62 -6.78 2.13
CA GLN A 300 16.64 -7.88 3.09
C GLN A 300 17.95 -8.64 2.97
N LYS A 301 18.58 -8.92 4.12
CA LYS A 301 19.66 -9.90 4.22
C LYS A 301 19.34 -10.92 5.29
N LYS A 302 19.21 -12.20 4.92
CA LYS A 302 18.92 -13.30 5.88
C LYS A 302 19.40 -14.63 5.33
N ALA A 303 19.97 -15.46 6.19
CA ALA A 303 20.48 -16.80 5.86
C ALA A 303 21.41 -16.86 4.62
N GLY A 304 22.22 -15.81 4.41
CA GLY A 304 23.15 -15.69 3.27
C GLY A 304 22.48 -15.30 1.95
N VAL A 305 21.18 -14.97 1.93
CA VAL A 305 20.47 -14.37 0.79
C VAL A 305 20.31 -12.87 1.02
N GLN A 306 20.62 -12.09 -0.01
CA GLN A 306 20.41 -10.64 -0.07
C GLN A 306 19.43 -10.32 -1.19
N VAL A 307 18.44 -9.47 -0.92
CA VAL A 307 17.44 -9.06 -1.90
C VAL A 307 17.22 -7.56 -1.79
N TRP A 308 17.22 -6.87 -2.93
CA TRP A 308 16.78 -5.51 -3.10
C TRP A 308 15.55 -5.50 -3.99
N ILE A 309 14.50 -4.76 -3.64
CA ILE A 309 13.26 -4.67 -4.39
C ILE A 309 12.86 -3.20 -4.49
N ASN A 310 12.46 -2.78 -5.68
CA ASN A 310 11.76 -1.52 -5.92
C ASN A 310 10.37 -1.83 -6.46
N ALA A 311 9.32 -1.33 -5.81
CA ALA A 311 7.96 -1.36 -6.31
C ALA A 311 7.40 0.05 -6.29
N ILE A 312 7.27 0.68 -7.47
CA ILE A 312 6.93 2.09 -7.62
C ILE A 312 5.67 2.24 -8.47
N PHE A 313 4.69 2.92 -7.90
CA PHE A 313 3.46 3.34 -8.55
C PHE A 313 3.62 4.77 -9.06
N HIS A 314 3.89 4.92 -10.35
CA HIS A 314 4.08 6.20 -10.99
C HIS A 314 2.74 6.90 -11.20
N LEU A 315 2.67 8.15 -10.74
CA LEU A 315 1.50 9.00 -10.84
C LEU A 315 1.88 10.24 -11.65
N GLN A 316 1.22 10.47 -12.79
CA GLN A 316 1.54 11.63 -13.63
C GLN A 316 0.79 12.88 -13.19
N SER A 317 -0.53 12.77 -13.02
CA SER A 317 -1.39 13.85 -12.55
C SER A 317 -2.55 13.26 -11.75
N PRO A 318 -2.24 12.59 -10.63
CA PRO A 318 -3.20 11.80 -9.89
C PRO A 318 -4.36 12.67 -9.42
N THR A 319 -5.59 12.25 -9.67
CA THR A 319 -6.80 12.83 -9.11
C THR A 319 -7.54 11.73 -8.37
N LEU A 320 -7.86 12.01 -7.11
CA LEU A 320 -8.70 11.14 -6.30
C LEU A 320 -10.14 11.66 -6.36
N VAL A 321 -11.05 10.77 -6.76
CA VAL A 321 -12.48 10.98 -6.63
C VAL A 321 -13.01 10.03 -5.58
N PHE A 322 -13.79 10.57 -4.67
CA PHE A 322 -14.43 9.82 -3.61
C PHE A 322 -15.85 10.33 -3.42
N HIS A 323 -16.80 9.41 -3.47
CA HIS A 323 -18.15 9.66 -3.04
C HIS A 323 -18.56 8.57 -2.05
N LEU A 324 -19.22 8.96 -0.97
CA LEU A 324 -19.74 8.03 0.01
C LEU A 324 -21.11 8.51 0.45
N SER A 325 -22.10 7.63 0.36
CA SER A 325 -23.42 7.87 0.91
C SER A 325 -23.72 6.81 1.94
N ILE A 326 -24.05 7.24 3.16
CA ILE A 326 -24.48 6.39 4.25
C ILE A 326 -25.91 6.79 4.61
N ASN A 327 -26.78 5.78 4.69
CA ASN A 327 -28.14 5.90 5.20
C ASN A 327 -28.46 4.68 6.08
N SER A 328 -29.55 4.74 6.84
CA SER A 328 -30.05 3.66 7.69
C SER A 328 -30.21 2.35 6.92
N GLY A 329 -29.17 1.50 6.93
CA GLY A 329 -29.14 0.19 6.28
C GLY A 329 -28.58 0.14 4.85
N ALA A 330 -28.11 1.25 4.28
CA ALA A 330 -27.53 1.27 2.93
C ALA A 330 -26.24 2.10 2.88
N VAL A 331 -25.25 1.59 2.14
CA VAL A 331 -24.02 2.31 1.85
C VAL A 331 -23.74 2.22 0.35
N ASN A 332 -23.54 3.37 -0.27
CA ASN A 332 -23.00 3.48 -1.62
C ASN A 332 -21.62 4.10 -1.54
N ALA A 333 -20.68 3.66 -2.37
CA ALA A 333 -19.34 4.20 -2.38
C ALA A 333 -18.72 4.21 -3.77
N HIS A 334 -17.99 5.26 -4.05
CA HIS A 334 -17.19 5.45 -5.24
C HIS A 334 -15.77 5.83 -4.81
N VAL A 335 -14.78 5.10 -5.31
CA VAL A 335 -13.36 5.44 -5.15
C VAL A 335 -12.70 5.30 -6.50
N GLU A 336 -12.15 6.40 -7.02
CA GLU A 336 -11.45 6.44 -8.30
C GLU A 336 -10.10 7.14 -8.13
N LEU A 337 -9.04 6.50 -8.63
CA LEU A 337 -7.74 7.12 -8.84
C LEU A 337 -7.46 7.17 -10.34
N ARG A 338 -7.46 8.38 -10.90
CA ARG A 338 -7.21 8.65 -12.33
C ARG A 338 -6.01 9.57 -12.54
N GLY A 339 -5.60 9.75 -13.80
CA GLY A 339 -4.51 10.67 -14.15
C GLY A 339 -3.18 10.00 -14.51
N GLY A 340 -3.26 8.90 -15.25
CA GLY A 340 -2.10 8.16 -15.78
C GLY A 340 -1.35 7.40 -14.69
N VAL A 341 -1.41 6.07 -14.76
CA VAL A 341 -0.76 5.18 -13.79
C VAL A 341 0.34 4.42 -14.51
N GLY A 342 1.56 4.47 -13.98
CA GLY A 342 2.61 3.51 -14.33
C GLY A 342 2.92 2.62 -13.13
N PHE A 343 3.40 1.42 -13.39
CA PHE A 343 3.88 0.54 -12.34
C PHE A 343 5.24 0.00 -12.74
N SER A 344 6.22 0.11 -11.85
CA SER A 344 7.57 -0.37 -12.07
C SER A 344 7.95 -1.27 -10.91
N LEU A 345 8.43 -2.46 -11.24
CA LEU A 345 8.79 -3.48 -10.28
C LEU A 345 10.14 -4.06 -10.65
N GLY A 346 11.12 -3.93 -9.77
CA GLY A 346 12.46 -4.43 -10.02
C GLY A 346 13.02 -5.11 -8.79
N PHE A 347 13.88 -6.10 -8.98
CA PHE A 347 14.66 -6.66 -7.91
C PHE A 347 16.03 -7.15 -8.35
N ASP A 348 16.96 -7.08 -7.39
CA ASP A 348 18.25 -7.75 -7.42
C ASP A 348 18.28 -8.75 -6.26
N ALA A 349 18.69 -9.98 -6.52
CA ALA A 349 18.83 -11.00 -5.49
C ALA A 349 20.18 -11.72 -5.64
N LEU A 350 20.83 -11.98 -4.50
CA LEU A 350 22.13 -12.61 -4.39
C LEU A 350 22.07 -13.72 -3.34
N ALA A 351 22.43 -14.93 -3.72
CA ALA A 351 22.76 -16.02 -2.80
C ALA A 351 24.27 -16.06 -2.59
N ALA A 352 24.74 -15.77 -1.38
CA ALA A 352 26.15 -15.77 -1.04
C ALA A 352 26.70 -17.19 -0.78
N GLN A 353 28.03 -17.31 -0.60
CA GLN A 353 28.70 -18.58 -0.32
C GLN A 353 28.23 -19.23 1.00
N ASP A 354 27.81 -18.41 1.95
CA ASP A 354 27.31 -18.83 3.25
C ASP A 354 25.79 -19.06 3.27
N MET A 355 25.12 -19.09 2.10
CA MET A 355 23.68 -19.36 2.03
C MET A 355 23.32 -20.65 2.77
N GLN A 356 22.38 -20.54 3.71
CA GLN A 356 21.88 -21.64 4.53
C GLN A 356 20.44 -22.02 4.19
N ALA A 357 19.62 -21.05 3.76
CA ALA A 357 18.21 -21.26 3.50
C ALA A 357 17.66 -20.22 2.52
N ASN A 358 16.51 -20.54 1.93
CA ASN A 358 15.71 -19.61 1.16
C ASN A 358 14.90 -18.67 2.05
N LEU A 359 14.51 -17.52 1.48
CA LEU A 359 13.68 -16.53 2.14
C LEU A 359 12.20 -16.85 1.99
N LYS A 360 11.44 -16.61 3.07
CA LYS A 360 9.99 -16.59 3.08
C LYS A 360 9.54 -15.54 4.09
N GLU A 361 9.29 -14.34 3.62
CA GLU A 361 8.87 -13.20 4.43
C GLU A 361 7.47 -12.75 4.00
N ILE A 362 6.59 -12.57 4.98
CA ILE A 362 5.24 -12.03 4.77
C ILE A 362 5.03 -10.99 5.85
N GLY A 363 4.47 -9.84 5.50
CA GLY A 363 4.04 -8.89 6.53
C GLY A 363 3.45 -7.60 5.99
N VAL A 364 2.98 -6.78 6.92
CA VAL A 364 2.42 -5.46 6.66
C VAL A 364 3.50 -4.41 6.84
N VAL A 365 3.58 -3.48 5.89
CA VAL A 365 4.47 -2.32 6.05
C VAL A 365 3.89 -1.46 7.16
N PRO A 366 4.60 -1.22 8.29
CA PRO A 366 4.11 -0.52 9.46
C PRO A 366 4.13 1.00 9.25
N VAL A 367 3.80 1.43 8.03
CA VAL A 367 3.81 2.81 7.59
C VAL A 367 2.55 3.03 6.77
N ASP A 368 1.73 3.96 7.22
CA ASP A 368 0.61 4.48 6.47
C ASP A 368 1.00 5.80 5.82
N LEU A 369 0.77 5.90 4.52
CA LEU A 369 0.89 7.15 3.79
C LEU A 369 -0.51 7.77 3.70
N THR A 370 -0.69 8.94 4.30
CA THR A 370 -2.02 9.50 4.53
C THR A 370 -2.17 10.91 3.98
N ILE A 371 -3.32 11.21 3.37
CA ILE A 371 -3.71 12.56 2.94
C ILE A 371 -4.97 12.93 3.74
N PRO A 372 -4.86 13.85 4.70
CA PRO A 372 -5.99 14.28 5.50
C PRO A 372 -7.02 15.06 4.66
N LEU A 373 -8.29 14.67 4.77
CA LEU A 373 -9.40 15.31 4.05
C LEU A 373 -10.23 16.15 5.04
N GLY A 374 -10.30 17.45 4.78
CA GLY A 374 -11.00 18.43 5.61
C GLY A 374 -12.40 18.75 5.11
N GLY A 375 -13.16 19.51 5.89
CA GLY A 375 -14.44 20.12 5.49
C GLY A 375 -15.68 19.23 5.60
N MET A 376 -15.53 17.93 5.86
CA MET A 376 -16.67 16.98 5.86
C MET A 376 -17.34 16.75 7.22
N GLY A 377 -16.82 17.36 8.30
CA GLY A 377 -17.23 17.06 9.68
C GLY A 377 -16.69 15.71 10.17
N VAL A 378 -16.81 14.67 9.35
CA VAL A 378 -16.09 13.40 9.54
C VAL A 378 -14.67 13.56 9.00
N PRO A 379 -13.62 13.42 9.82
CA PRO A 379 -12.24 13.63 9.42
C PRO A 379 -11.73 12.40 8.65
N LEU A 380 -12.18 12.27 7.41
CA LEU A 380 -11.76 11.20 6.52
C LEU A 380 -10.30 11.42 6.08
N THR A 381 -9.63 10.33 5.78
CA THR A 381 -8.24 10.32 5.33
C THR A 381 -8.13 9.34 4.17
N ALA A 382 -7.47 9.76 3.09
CA ALA A 382 -7.03 8.83 2.05
C ALA A 382 -5.74 8.16 2.52
N MET A 383 -5.74 6.85 2.64
CA MET A 383 -4.67 6.04 3.20
C MET A 383 -4.16 5.07 2.14
N PHE A 384 -2.85 5.06 1.92
CA PHE A 384 -2.18 4.05 1.12
C PHE A 384 -1.48 3.08 2.06
N GLN A 385 -2.03 1.87 2.13
CA GLN A 385 -1.52 0.78 2.96
C GLN A 385 -0.84 -0.25 2.07
N GLN A 386 0.23 -0.85 2.57
CA GLN A 386 1.02 -1.82 1.81
C GLN A 386 1.26 -3.06 2.64
N SER A 387 1.14 -4.22 2.02
CA SER A 387 1.64 -5.48 2.56
C SER A 387 2.37 -6.27 1.48
N LEU A 388 3.31 -7.10 1.90
CA LEU A 388 4.21 -7.80 1.00
C LEU A 388 4.33 -9.27 1.32
N ASN A 389 4.68 -10.03 0.28
CA ASN A 389 5.08 -11.42 0.34
C ASN A 389 6.32 -11.59 -0.53
N LEU A 390 7.41 -12.04 0.08
CA LEU A 390 8.69 -12.29 -0.56
C LEU A 390 9.11 -13.74 -0.35
N GLY A 391 9.29 -14.46 -1.46
CA GLY A 391 9.84 -15.81 -1.48
C GLY A 391 11.05 -15.89 -2.39
N SER A 392 12.09 -16.61 -1.97
CA SER A 392 13.20 -16.98 -2.84
C SER A 392 13.30 -18.50 -3.02
N GLY A 393 13.93 -18.92 -4.12
CA GLY A 393 14.23 -20.30 -4.41
C GLY A 393 15.55 -20.40 -5.17
N PHE A 394 16.66 -20.36 -4.42
CA PHE A 394 18.00 -20.58 -4.92
C PHE A 394 18.41 -22.02 -4.63
N SER A 395 18.77 -22.77 -5.68
CA SER A 395 19.32 -24.13 -5.53
C SER A 395 20.86 -24.16 -5.44
N ALA A 396 21.51 -23.00 -5.61
CA ALA A 396 22.96 -22.89 -5.62
C ALA A 396 23.47 -21.61 -4.95
N LYS A 397 24.60 -21.76 -4.26
CA LYS A 397 25.39 -20.64 -3.70
C LYS A 397 26.04 -19.82 -4.81
N THR A 398 26.42 -18.58 -4.50
CA THR A 398 27.03 -17.64 -5.45
C THR A 398 26.20 -17.41 -6.70
N SER A 399 24.91 -17.22 -6.50
CA SER A 399 23.96 -16.98 -7.57
C SER A 399 23.47 -15.55 -7.53
N VAL A 400 23.31 -14.94 -8.70
CA VAL A 400 22.64 -13.64 -8.85
C VAL A 400 21.41 -13.78 -9.72
N LEU A 401 20.37 -13.03 -9.38
CA LEU A 401 19.13 -12.94 -10.14
C LEU A 401 18.69 -11.48 -10.19
N HIS A 402 18.41 -10.99 -11.38
CA HIS A 402 17.91 -9.65 -11.64
C HIS A 402 16.64 -9.76 -12.46
N ALA A 403 15.63 -8.94 -12.16
CA ALA A 403 14.47 -8.78 -13.02
C ALA A 403 13.86 -7.39 -12.85
N VAL A 404 13.36 -6.83 -13.96
CA VAL A 404 12.62 -5.57 -13.99
C VAL A 404 11.40 -5.70 -14.89
N GLY A 405 10.26 -5.22 -14.43
CA GLY A 405 9.03 -5.07 -15.21
C GLY A 405 8.53 -3.65 -15.14
N ASP A 406 8.31 -3.03 -16.29
CA ASP A 406 7.76 -1.69 -16.41
C ASP A 406 6.43 -1.74 -17.16
N PHE A 407 5.41 -1.13 -16.56
CA PHE A 407 4.03 -1.17 -17.02
C PHE A 407 3.47 0.25 -17.10
N SER A 408 2.60 0.47 -18.08
CA SER A 408 1.73 1.65 -18.14
C SER A 408 0.29 1.21 -18.20
N ALA A 409 -0.55 1.87 -17.42
CA ALA A 409 -1.99 1.70 -17.42
C ALA A 409 -2.66 2.89 -18.10
N SER A 410 -3.66 2.63 -18.94
CA SER A 410 -4.65 3.62 -19.37
C SER A 410 -6.00 3.32 -18.71
N GLY A 411 -6.68 4.38 -18.29
CA GLY A 411 -7.91 4.32 -17.51
C GLY A 411 -7.70 4.78 -16.06
N ALA A 412 -8.65 4.41 -15.20
CA ALA A 412 -8.64 4.73 -13.78
C ALA A 412 -8.71 3.45 -12.95
N ILE A 413 -8.06 3.45 -11.79
CA ILE A 413 -8.30 2.44 -10.77
C ILE A 413 -9.59 2.85 -10.08
N LEU A 414 -10.68 2.16 -10.42
CA LEU A 414 -12.03 2.57 -10.02
C LEU A 414 -12.77 1.41 -9.35
N MET A 415 -13.50 1.76 -8.31
CA MET A 415 -14.49 0.92 -7.66
C MET A 415 -15.74 1.76 -7.42
N ASP A 416 -16.85 1.34 -8.01
CA ASP A 416 -18.15 1.96 -7.82
C ASP A 416 -19.14 0.91 -7.31
N TYR A 417 -19.76 1.19 -6.16
CA TYR A 417 -20.75 0.36 -5.53
C TYR A 417 -22.00 1.18 -5.24
N VAL A 418 -23.04 0.95 -6.04
CA VAL A 418 -24.30 1.69 -5.97
C VAL A 418 -25.46 0.70 -5.97
N ASN A 419 -26.38 0.86 -5.02
CA ASN A 419 -27.62 0.08 -4.94
C ASN A 419 -27.40 -1.44 -5.00
N GLY A 420 -26.37 -1.92 -4.29
CA GLY A 420 -26.07 -3.36 -4.22
C GLY A 420 -25.28 -3.91 -5.40
N ARG A 421 -24.82 -3.07 -6.33
CA ARG A 421 -24.15 -3.50 -7.57
C ARG A 421 -22.76 -2.89 -7.69
N TRP A 422 -21.83 -3.70 -8.16
CA TRP A 422 -20.47 -3.30 -8.49
C TRP A 422 -20.38 -2.85 -9.94
N ASN A 423 -19.73 -1.71 -10.17
CA ASN A 423 -19.28 -1.25 -11.48
C ASN A 423 -17.77 -1.01 -11.42
N ILE A 424 -17.02 -1.79 -12.19
CA ILE A 424 -15.56 -1.81 -12.19
C ILE A 424 -15.12 -1.92 -13.65
N PRO A 425 -14.80 -0.80 -14.31
CA PRO A 425 -14.37 -0.81 -15.69
C PRO A 425 -13.01 -1.52 -15.81
N PRO A 426 -12.72 -2.15 -16.96
CA PRO A 426 -11.43 -2.79 -17.18
C PRO A 426 -10.30 -1.75 -17.21
N LEU A 427 -9.18 -2.06 -16.56
CA LEU A 427 -7.95 -1.29 -16.67
C LEU A 427 -7.12 -1.83 -17.84
N GLN A 428 -6.76 -0.98 -18.79
CA GLN A 428 -5.93 -1.38 -19.92
C GLN A 428 -4.45 -1.26 -19.54
N MET A 429 -3.71 -2.36 -19.59
CA MET A 429 -2.32 -2.41 -19.18
C MET A 429 -1.43 -2.73 -20.38
N THR A 430 -0.35 -1.98 -20.52
CA THR A 430 0.67 -2.18 -21.56
C THR A 430 2.01 -2.45 -20.88
N LEU A 431 2.61 -3.58 -21.22
CA LEU A 431 3.96 -3.95 -20.81
C LEU A 431 4.98 -3.24 -21.71
N LYS A 432 5.97 -2.56 -21.13
CA LYS A 432 6.99 -1.82 -21.89
C LYS A 432 8.15 -2.70 -22.35
N ASN A 433 8.46 -3.76 -21.60
CA ASN A 433 9.63 -4.62 -21.83
C ASN A 433 9.26 -6.10 -21.69
N ASN A 434 9.93 -6.99 -22.44
CA ASN A 434 9.71 -8.43 -22.26
C ASN A 434 10.25 -8.89 -20.89
N LEU A 435 9.38 -9.43 -20.04
CA LEU A 435 9.69 -9.84 -18.67
C LEU A 435 10.75 -10.92 -18.63
N ALA A 436 10.67 -11.94 -19.51
CA ALA A 436 11.67 -13.01 -19.55
C ALA A 436 13.03 -12.52 -20.05
N ALA A 437 13.05 -11.57 -20.98
CA ALA A 437 14.28 -10.93 -21.43
C ALA A 437 14.91 -10.05 -20.34
N ALA A 438 14.07 -9.46 -19.49
CA ALA A 438 14.49 -8.66 -18.34
C ALA A 438 15.00 -9.52 -17.17
N VAL A 439 14.72 -10.83 -17.17
CA VAL A 439 15.36 -11.75 -16.22
C VAL A 439 16.80 -12.01 -16.65
N SER A 440 17.75 -11.70 -15.77
CA SER A 440 19.17 -11.98 -15.98
C SER A 440 19.85 -12.45 -14.71
N GLY A 441 21.11 -12.88 -14.83
CA GLY A 441 21.90 -13.34 -13.71
C GLY A 441 22.81 -14.51 -14.07
N VAL A 442 23.57 -14.97 -13.08
CA VAL A 442 24.53 -16.07 -13.19
C VAL A 442 24.23 -17.06 -12.08
N SER A 443 24.08 -18.34 -12.44
CA SER A 443 23.89 -19.42 -11.47
C SER A 443 24.34 -20.76 -12.01
N VAL A 444 24.83 -21.62 -11.12
CA VAL A 444 25.06 -23.05 -11.39
C VAL A 444 23.81 -23.90 -11.11
N GLY A 445 22.70 -23.28 -10.67
CA GLY A 445 21.45 -23.94 -10.31
C GLY A 445 20.21 -23.17 -10.77
N ILE A 446 19.03 -23.63 -10.33
CA ILE A 446 17.77 -22.94 -10.55
C ILE A 446 17.65 -21.82 -9.52
N ASN A 447 17.35 -20.62 -10.02
CA ASN A 447 17.03 -19.46 -9.22
C ASN A 447 15.59 -19.05 -9.47
N SER A 448 14.92 -18.64 -8.41
CA SER A 448 13.61 -18.01 -8.49
C SER A 448 13.44 -16.96 -7.39
N LEU A 449 12.66 -15.95 -7.71
CA LEU A 449 12.15 -15.00 -6.75
C LEU A 449 10.67 -14.76 -7.07
N VAL A 450 9.85 -14.80 -6.03
CA VAL A 450 8.45 -14.40 -6.07
C VAL A 450 8.31 -13.18 -5.16
N PHE A 451 7.81 -12.09 -5.71
CA PHE A 451 7.45 -10.92 -4.94
C PHE A 451 6.00 -10.56 -5.23
N ALA A 452 5.20 -10.39 -4.20
CA ALA A 452 3.87 -9.85 -4.30
C ALA A 452 3.70 -8.68 -3.34
N ILE A 453 2.99 -7.66 -3.80
CA ILE A 453 2.62 -6.48 -3.04
C ILE A 453 1.11 -6.28 -3.17
N ASP A 454 0.46 -6.12 -2.02
CA ASP A 454 -0.92 -5.67 -1.90
C ASP A 454 -0.90 -4.20 -1.51
N GLN A 455 -1.37 -3.35 -2.42
CA GLN A 455 -1.47 -1.91 -2.24
C GLN A 455 -2.94 -1.54 -2.11
N ARG A 456 -3.33 -1.02 -0.95
CA ARG A 456 -4.70 -0.61 -0.69
C ARG A 456 -4.80 0.90 -0.59
N LEU A 457 -5.64 1.48 -1.43
CA LEU A 457 -6.14 2.84 -1.26
C LEU A 457 -7.48 2.77 -0.51
N LEU A 458 -7.51 3.28 0.71
CA LEU A 458 -8.70 3.35 1.54
C LEU A 458 -9.03 4.81 1.83
N VAL A 459 -10.30 5.20 1.73
CA VAL A 459 -10.75 6.53 2.17
C VAL A 459 -11.66 6.35 3.36
N GLY A 460 -11.23 6.78 4.55
CA GLY A 460 -11.89 6.38 5.77
C GLY A 460 -11.31 6.99 7.03
N VAL A 461 -11.55 6.33 8.15
CA VAL A 461 -11.04 6.71 9.47
C VAL A 461 -10.24 5.58 10.08
N GLY A 462 -9.31 5.90 10.97
CA GLY A 462 -8.39 4.97 11.61
C GLY A 462 -6.96 5.05 11.07
N ALA A 463 -6.13 4.06 11.38
CA ALA A 463 -4.73 3.99 10.94
C ALA A 463 -4.20 2.55 11.03
N LEU A 464 -3.18 2.24 10.23
CA LEU A 464 -2.30 1.05 10.27
C LEU A 464 -3.07 -0.27 10.36
N GLY A 465 -3.86 -0.57 9.32
CA GLY A 465 -4.71 -1.75 9.30
C GLY A 465 -5.90 -1.72 10.29
N PHE A 466 -6.03 -0.71 11.15
CA PHE A 466 -7.26 -0.38 11.85
C PHE A 466 -7.95 0.78 11.16
N ALA A 467 -8.20 0.63 9.86
CA ALA A 467 -8.87 1.63 9.07
C ALA A 467 -10.22 1.11 8.56
N ALA A 468 -11.21 1.98 8.52
CA ALA A 468 -12.58 1.68 8.13
C ALA A 468 -13.07 2.67 7.08
N GLY A 469 -13.51 2.14 5.93
CA GLY A 469 -14.04 2.94 4.83
C GLY A 469 -14.13 2.13 3.54
N PRO A 470 -14.61 2.74 2.44
CA PRO A 470 -14.43 2.18 1.13
C PRO A 470 -12.95 2.12 0.74
N TYR A 471 -12.58 1.05 0.07
CA TYR A 471 -11.21 0.82 -0.37
C TYR A 471 -11.16 0.12 -1.73
N VAL A 472 -10.06 0.37 -2.43
CA VAL A 472 -9.63 -0.39 -3.60
C VAL A 472 -8.28 -1.01 -3.29
N ASN A 473 -8.13 -2.28 -3.63
CA ASN A 473 -6.91 -3.05 -3.40
C ASN A 473 -6.33 -3.47 -4.75
N LEU A 474 -5.06 -3.19 -4.97
CA LEU A 474 -4.29 -3.67 -6.10
C LEU A 474 -3.26 -4.69 -5.61
N VAL A 475 -3.46 -5.95 -5.97
CA VAL A 475 -2.49 -7.02 -5.69
C VAL A 475 -1.67 -7.23 -6.95
N SER A 476 -0.38 -6.91 -6.87
CA SER A 476 0.57 -7.10 -7.96
C SER A 476 1.58 -8.17 -7.56
N SER A 477 1.89 -9.10 -8.46
CA SER A 477 2.88 -10.14 -8.24
C SER A 477 3.82 -10.27 -9.44
N ILE A 478 5.09 -10.50 -9.15
CA ILE A 478 6.11 -10.84 -10.14
C ILE A 478 6.80 -12.12 -9.72
N THR A 479 7.07 -12.97 -10.69
CA THR A 479 7.99 -14.08 -10.52
C THR A 479 9.07 -13.98 -11.58
N ALA A 480 10.33 -14.08 -11.18
CA ALA A 480 11.41 -14.41 -12.10
C ALA A 480 11.92 -15.80 -11.79
N LEU A 481 12.18 -16.56 -12.84
CA LEU A 481 12.82 -17.86 -12.78
C LEU A 481 13.92 -17.91 -13.82
N LYS A 482 15.09 -18.44 -13.42
CA LYS A 482 16.22 -18.68 -14.30
C LYS A 482 16.81 -20.06 -14.01
N GLN A 483 17.02 -20.87 -15.04
CA GLN A 483 17.72 -22.15 -14.92
C GLN A 483 19.25 -21.97 -14.83
N ALA A 484 19.97 -23.06 -14.58
CA ALA A 484 21.43 -23.07 -14.50
C ALA A 484 22.06 -22.54 -15.80
N SER A 485 23.05 -21.66 -15.67
CA SER A 485 23.69 -21.01 -16.81
C SER A 485 24.58 -21.94 -17.64
N GLN A 486 24.93 -23.12 -17.11
CA GLN A 486 25.63 -24.18 -17.87
C GLN A 486 24.67 -25.09 -18.66
N ALA A 487 23.36 -24.97 -18.43
CA ALA A 487 22.32 -25.73 -19.12
C ALA A 487 21.66 -24.88 -20.21
N VAL A 488 20.42 -25.21 -20.58
CA VAL A 488 19.58 -24.33 -21.40
C VAL A 488 19.35 -23.04 -20.62
N ASP A 489 19.64 -21.88 -21.23
CA ASP A 489 19.41 -20.57 -20.63
C ASP A 489 17.91 -20.23 -20.63
N CYS A 490 17.14 -21.03 -19.88
CA CYS A 490 15.72 -20.83 -19.71
C CYS A 490 15.45 -19.73 -18.70
N ARG A 491 14.64 -18.77 -19.13
CA ARG A 491 14.21 -17.61 -18.35
C ARG A 491 12.71 -17.53 -18.40
N GLN A 492 12.08 -17.27 -17.27
CA GLN A 492 10.65 -17.01 -17.19
C GLN A 492 10.41 -15.77 -16.35
N GLY A 493 9.59 -14.87 -16.86
CA GLY A 493 8.99 -13.78 -16.12
C GLY A 493 7.48 -13.94 -16.10
N THR A 494 6.86 -13.84 -14.92
CA THR A 494 5.40 -13.71 -14.80
C THR A 494 5.06 -12.41 -14.12
N PHE A 495 3.96 -11.79 -14.54
CA PHE A 495 3.37 -10.65 -13.86
C PHE A 495 1.86 -10.82 -13.75
N GLY A 496 1.35 -10.80 -12.53
CA GLY A 496 -0.08 -10.81 -12.25
C GLY A 496 -0.48 -9.51 -11.59
N MET A 497 -1.64 -8.97 -11.96
CA MET A 497 -2.26 -7.85 -11.27
C MET A 497 -3.75 -8.12 -11.10
N GLN A 498 -4.25 -7.93 -9.88
CA GLN A 498 -5.64 -8.18 -9.53
C GLN A 498 -6.20 -7.02 -8.73
N LEU A 499 -7.49 -6.74 -8.93
CA LEU A 499 -8.22 -5.68 -8.27
C LEU A 499 -9.21 -6.27 -7.26
N GLY A 500 -9.09 -5.84 -6.01
CA GLY A 500 -10.08 -6.03 -4.97
C GLY A 500 -10.76 -4.71 -4.63
N GLY A 501 -11.90 -4.78 -3.95
CA GLY A 501 -12.65 -3.62 -3.52
C GLY A 501 -13.66 -3.99 -2.44
N GLY A 502 -14.02 -3.02 -1.61
CA GLY A 502 -14.94 -3.24 -0.51
C GLY A 502 -15.23 -1.99 0.29
N ILE A 503 -16.14 -2.13 1.24
CA ILE A 503 -16.44 -1.15 2.28
C ILE A 503 -16.35 -1.90 3.61
N GLY A 504 -15.41 -1.50 4.45
CA GLY A 504 -15.32 -2.02 5.79
C GLY A 504 -13.96 -1.78 6.43
N TYR A 505 -13.61 -2.64 7.37
CA TYR A 505 -12.29 -2.66 7.99
C TYR A 505 -11.61 -4.03 7.77
N ALA A 506 -10.29 -4.01 7.73
CA ALA A 506 -9.49 -5.23 7.68
C ALA A 506 -8.20 -5.05 8.47
N ILE A 507 -8.09 -5.83 9.55
CA ILE A 507 -6.94 -5.94 10.42
C ILE A 507 -6.14 -7.18 10.02
N PRO A 508 -4.80 -7.15 10.07
CA PRO A 508 -3.99 -8.34 9.87
C PRO A 508 -4.36 -9.43 10.89
N LYS A 509 -4.47 -10.69 10.45
CA LYS A 509 -4.86 -11.82 11.33
C LYS A 509 -3.97 -11.96 12.57
N VAL A 510 -2.69 -11.66 12.42
CA VAL A 510 -1.70 -11.64 13.51
C VAL A 510 -2.15 -10.66 14.59
N VAL A 511 -2.47 -9.44 14.18
CA VAL A 511 -2.94 -8.40 15.08
C VAL A 511 -4.27 -8.78 15.73
N ALA A 512 -5.23 -9.30 14.95
CA ALA A 512 -6.50 -9.77 15.50
C ALA A 512 -6.31 -10.86 16.55
N LYS A 513 -5.39 -11.82 16.33
CA LYS A 513 -5.07 -12.87 17.30
C LYS A 513 -4.40 -12.30 18.56
N VAL A 514 -3.49 -11.33 18.43
CA VAL A 514 -2.88 -10.64 19.58
C VAL A 514 -3.94 -9.91 20.40
N ILE A 515 -4.81 -9.14 19.74
CA ILE A 515 -5.95 -8.49 20.40
C ILE A 515 -6.79 -9.55 21.12
N ASN A 516 -7.21 -10.61 20.42
CA ASN A 516 -8.08 -11.64 20.97
C ASN A 516 -7.43 -12.43 22.13
N PHE A 517 -6.11 -12.57 22.15
CA PHE A 517 -5.39 -13.12 23.29
C PHE A 517 -5.60 -12.25 24.54
N PHE A 518 -5.39 -10.93 24.42
CA PHE A 518 -5.64 -10.01 25.53
C PHE A 518 -7.12 -9.90 25.90
N LEU A 519 -8.03 -9.92 24.92
CA LEU A 519 -9.48 -9.95 25.19
C LEU A 519 -9.92 -11.20 25.95
N GLY A 520 -9.29 -12.34 25.66
CA GLY A 520 -9.50 -13.58 26.41
C GLY A 520 -9.14 -13.45 27.90
N LEU A 521 -8.11 -12.67 28.24
CA LEU A 521 -7.74 -12.43 29.64
C LEU A 521 -8.78 -11.59 30.40
N VAL A 522 -9.56 -10.77 29.70
CA VAL A 522 -10.59 -9.88 30.28
C VAL A 522 -12.03 -10.31 29.95
N HIS A 523 -12.23 -11.52 29.41
CA HIS A 523 -13.55 -12.09 29.06
C HIS A 523 -14.39 -11.21 28.10
N VAL A 524 -13.73 -10.58 27.12
CA VAL A 524 -14.39 -9.80 26.06
C VAL A 524 -14.49 -10.64 24.78
N ASP A 525 -15.58 -10.48 24.03
CA ASP A 525 -15.79 -11.19 22.77
C ASP A 525 -14.66 -10.93 21.75
N PRO A 526 -14.26 -11.96 20.97
CA PRO A 526 -13.18 -11.83 20.01
C PRO A 526 -13.57 -10.92 18.85
N VAL A 527 -12.59 -10.13 18.42
CA VAL A 527 -12.67 -9.27 17.24
C VAL A 527 -12.26 -10.06 16.00
N PRO A 528 -13.08 -10.11 14.93
CA PRO A 528 -12.67 -10.73 13.69
C PRO A 528 -11.63 -9.87 12.97
N ALA A 529 -10.69 -10.51 12.27
CA ALA A 529 -9.64 -9.84 11.50
C ALA A 529 -10.19 -8.97 10.37
N SER A 530 -11.46 -9.09 10.00
CA SER A 530 -12.09 -8.23 9.01
C SER A 530 -13.58 -8.15 9.28
N GLY A 531 -14.14 -6.97 9.03
CA GLY A 531 -15.59 -6.77 8.98
C GLY A 531 -15.91 -6.03 7.70
N PHE A 532 -16.77 -6.61 6.85
CA PHE A 532 -17.16 -6.02 5.59
C PHE A 532 -18.65 -5.70 5.62
N ILE A 533 -19.00 -4.47 5.25
CA ILE A 533 -20.37 -4.11 4.87
C ILE A 533 -20.64 -4.72 3.49
N VAL A 534 -19.69 -4.55 2.57
CA VAL A 534 -19.67 -5.21 1.27
C VAL A 534 -18.23 -5.45 0.85
N ARG A 535 -17.98 -6.52 0.09
CA ARG A 535 -16.71 -6.75 -0.59
C ARG A 535 -16.94 -7.43 -1.92
N LEU A 536 -16.02 -7.24 -2.85
CA LEU A 536 -15.90 -8.16 -3.98
C LEU A 536 -15.64 -9.56 -3.44
N LYS A 537 -16.41 -10.52 -3.96
CA LYS A 537 -16.27 -11.93 -3.57
C LYS A 537 -14.93 -12.49 -4.02
N ASP A 538 -14.57 -12.17 -5.26
CA ASP A 538 -13.36 -12.61 -5.93
C ASP A 538 -12.61 -11.37 -6.45
N MET A 539 -11.28 -11.43 -6.45
CA MET A 539 -10.49 -10.36 -7.07
C MET A 539 -10.62 -10.43 -8.59
N ILE A 540 -10.69 -9.27 -9.23
CA ILE A 540 -10.82 -9.15 -10.68
C ILE A 540 -9.41 -9.17 -11.29
N PRO A 541 -9.05 -10.15 -12.12
CA PRO A 541 -7.77 -10.14 -12.81
C PRO A 541 -7.73 -8.97 -13.78
N LEU A 542 -6.75 -8.08 -13.60
CA LEU A 542 -6.47 -6.98 -14.52
C LEU A 542 -5.41 -7.39 -15.54
N VAL A 543 -4.41 -8.15 -15.10
CA VAL A 543 -3.29 -8.61 -15.92
C VAL A 543 -2.87 -10.00 -15.47
N ASP A 544 -2.60 -10.86 -16.44
CA ASP A 544 -1.89 -12.13 -16.24
C ASP A 544 -0.96 -12.35 -17.43
N LEU A 545 0.33 -12.10 -17.20
CA LEU A 545 1.37 -12.20 -18.21
C LEU A 545 2.36 -13.26 -17.82
N ARG A 546 2.68 -14.13 -18.77
CA ARG A 546 3.74 -15.12 -18.66
C ARG A 546 4.56 -15.11 -19.93
N GLN A 547 5.86 -14.91 -19.79
CA GLN A 547 6.81 -14.92 -20.89
C GLN A 547 7.96 -15.86 -20.56
N GLN A 548 8.48 -16.55 -21.58
CA GLN A 548 9.57 -17.52 -21.45
C GLN A 548 10.55 -17.38 -22.60
N ILE A 549 11.84 -17.60 -22.32
CA ILE A 549 12.90 -17.63 -23.32
C ILE A 549 13.81 -18.84 -23.02
N PRO A 550 13.94 -19.83 -23.93
CA PRO A 550 13.07 -20.06 -25.09
C PRO A 550 11.61 -20.33 -24.68
N GLU A 551 10.66 -20.19 -25.61
CA GLU A 551 9.26 -20.46 -25.32
C GLU A 551 9.04 -21.92 -24.87
N GLY A 552 8.27 -22.12 -23.79
CA GLY A 552 8.00 -23.45 -23.23
C GLY A 552 9.20 -24.15 -22.59
N CYS A 553 10.25 -23.40 -22.22
CA CYS A 553 11.41 -23.96 -21.52
C CYS A 553 11.15 -24.20 -20.03
N ALA A 554 10.28 -23.40 -19.41
CA ALA A 554 10.03 -23.50 -17.98
C ALA A 554 9.09 -24.68 -17.70
N GLY A 555 9.60 -25.71 -17.02
CA GLY A 555 8.90 -26.98 -16.78
C GLY A 555 9.48 -28.17 -17.55
N LYS A 556 10.51 -27.96 -18.38
CA LYS A 556 11.35 -29.01 -18.95
C LYS A 556 12.66 -29.11 -18.17
#